data_AF-A0A0R0JYD8-F1
#
_entry.id   AF-A0A0R0JYD8-F1
#
_cell.length_a   1.000
_cell.length_b   1.000
_cell.length_c   1.000
_cell.angle_alpha   90.00
_cell.angle_beta   90.00
_cell.angle_gamma   90.00
#
_symmetry.space_group_name_H-M   'P 1'
#
loop_
_entity.id
_entity.type
_entity.pdbx_description
1 polymer ?
#
loop_
_entity_poly.entity_id
_entity_poly.type
_entity_poly.pdbx_seq_one_letter_code
_entity_poly.pdbx_strand_id
1 'polypeptide(L)'
;MARSESGRDVYSWGWGDFGRLGHGDHSDLLIPHPIKALQGLMIQQIACGDSHCLAVTMDSQVLSWGRNQNGELGLGTAEDSLLPQKIQIFEEIPIKMVAAGAEHSVAITKDGNLYGWGWGRYGNLGLGDRNDRLLPEKVTVDGDKMAMVACGWRHTICVSSSGGLYTNGWGKYGQLGHGDFEDHLVPRKVQALSDKFISQVSGGWRHSMALTSSGQLLGWGWNKFGQIGVGNNFDCCSPMQVNFPHDQKVQMISCGWRHTIAVTERENVYSWGRGANGQLGNGETIDRNVPTIIEAFSVDGSSGQHIESSKPYPSSGKSSSSISERYAIVPDETASGSQPTTSEEGNRHDTSVPESDVN
;
A
#
# COMPACT_ATOMS: atom_id res chain seq x y z
N MET A 1 -11.31 -0.47 2.83
CA MET A 1 -12.45 -0.03 1.98
C MET A 1 -12.89 -1.17 1.08
N ALA A 2 -14.13 -1.14 0.61
CA ALA A 2 -14.63 -2.04 -0.42
C ALA A 2 -15.51 -1.27 -1.40
N ARG A 3 -15.61 -1.75 -2.64
CA ARG A 3 -16.57 -1.27 -3.64
C ARG A 3 -17.45 -2.43 -4.11
N SER A 4 -18.71 -2.16 -4.42
CA SER A 4 -19.57 -3.13 -5.08
C SER A 4 -19.08 -3.40 -6.52
N GLU A 5 -19.47 -4.55 -7.07
CA GLU A 5 -19.10 -4.93 -8.44
C GLU A 5 -19.62 -3.91 -9.46
N SER A 6 -20.82 -3.37 -9.23
CA SER A 6 -21.41 -2.29 -10.05
C SER A 6 -20.65 -0.96 -9.95
N GLY A 7 -19.76 -0.82 -8.96
CA GLY A 7 -19.01 0.40 -8.67
C GLY A 7 -19.84 1.53 -8.05
N ARG A 8 -21.13 1.31 -7.76
CA ARG A 8 -22.06 2.35 -7.29
C ARG A 8 -22.00 2.58 -5.78
N ASP A 9 -21.53 1.59 -5.05
CA ASP A 9 -21.49 1.61 -3.59
C ASP A 9 -20.05 1.45 -3.13
N VAL A 10 -19.60 2.37 -2.29
CA VAL A 10 -18.30 2.31 -1.63
C VAL A 10 -18.52 2.28 -0.14
N TYR A 11 -17.82 1.36 0.53
CA TYR A 11 -17.88 1.19 1.97
C TYR A 11 -16.50 1.36 2.60
N SER A 12 -16.46 1.98 3.77
CA SER A 12 -15.27 2.13 4.60
C SER A 12 -15.57 1.72 6.04
N TRP A 13 -14.51 1.25 6.71
CA TRP A 13 -14.48 0.87 8.11
C TRP A 13 -13.01 0.84 8.56
N GLY A 14 -12.79 0.84 9.86
CA GLY A 14 -11.47 0.88 10.47
C GLY A 14 -11.27 2.11 11.35
N TRP A 15 -10.01 2.54 11.45
CA TRP A 15 -9.59 3.75 12.16
C TRP A 15 -10.03 5.02 11.41
N GLY A 16 -10.66 5.96 12.12
CA GLY A 16 -11.35 7.14 11.60
C GLY A 16 -10.49 8.41 11.52
N ASP A 17 -9.35 8.45 12.21
CA ASP A 17 -8.52 9.65 12.32
C ASP A 17 -8.15 10.25 10.96
N PHE A 18 -8.07 11.59 10.95
CA PHE A 18 -7.88 12.43 9.77
C PHE A 18 -9.00 12.32 8.71
N GLY A 19 -10.11 11.64 9.02
CA GLY A 19 -11.25 11.51 8.11
C GLY A 19 -11.02 10.52 6.98
N ARG A 20 -10.06 9.59 7.12
CA ARG A 20 -9.71 8.60 6.08
C ARG A 20 -10.86 7.69 5.65
N LEU A 21 -11.91 7.59 6.47
CA LEU A 21 -13.12 6.85 6.15
C LEU A 21 -14.11 7.62 5.26
N GLY A 22 -13.97 8.94 5.14
CA GLY A 22 -14.73 9.75 4.17
C GLY A 22 -16.18 10.05 4.57
N HIS A 23 -16.52 10.00 5.86
CA HIS A 23 -17.88 10.19 6.37
C HIS A 23 -18.19 11.61 6.88
N GLY A 24 -17.22 12.52 6.85
CA GLY A 24 -17.37 13.89 7.35
C GLY A 24 -17.03 14.05 8.84
N ASP A 25 -16.43 13.03 9.46
CA ASP A 25 -16.00 13.03 10.85
C ASP A 25 -14.73 12.16 11.03
N HIS A 26 -14.25 12.03 12.27
CA HIS A 26 -13.05 11.27 12.65
C HIS A 26 -13.37 9.94 13.35
N SER A 27 -14.62 9.49 13.33
CA SER A 27 -15.07 8.36 14.13
C SER A 27 -14.59 7.04 13.55
N ASP A 28 -14.13 6.17 14.43
CA ASP A 28 -13.85 4.78 14.10
C ASP A 28 -15.12 4.02 13.73
N LEU A 29 -15.01 3.10 12.77
CA LEU A 29 -16.11 2.25 12.34
C LEU A 29 -15.71 0.79 12.38
N LEU A 30 -16.41 -0.01 13.17
CA LEU A 30 -16.13 -1.44 13.31
C LEU A 30 -16.82 -2.31 12.25
N ILE A 31 -17.79 -1.75 11.54
CA ILE A 31 -18.53 -2.43 10.47
C ILE A 31 -18.56 -1.54 9.22
N PRO A 32 -18.63 -2.12 8.01
CA PRO A 32 -18.69 -1.36 6.76
C PRO A 32 -19.86 -0.38 6.73
N HIS A 33 -19.58 0.91 6.52
CA HIS A 33 -20.60 1.93 6.28
C HIS A 33 -20.46 2.50 4.86
N PRO A 34 -21.57 2.79 4.18
CA PRO A 34 -21.52 3.41 2.86
C PRO A 34 -21.01 4.85 2.93
N ILE A 35 -20.08 5.21 2.06
CA ILE A 35 -19.59 6.58 1.88
C ILE A 35 -20.61 7.36 1.06
N LYS A 36 -21.55 8.03 1.77
CA LYS A 36 -22.66 8.78 1.14
C LYS A 36 -22.20 9.80 0.10
N ALA A 37 -21.03 10.43 0.31
CA ALA A 37 -20.48 11.42 -0.61
C ALA A 37 -20.06 10.84 -1.99
N LEU A 38 -19.87 9.52 -2.10
CA LEU A 38 -19.59 8.86 -3.37
C LEU A 38 -20.84 8.26 -4.03
N GLN A 39 -22.00 8.37 -3.37
CA GLN A 39 -23.24 7.78 -3.87
C GLN A 39 -23.63 8.42 -5.21
N GLY A 40 -23.94 7.58 -6.20
CA GLY A 40 -24.30 8.02 -7.55
C GLY A 40 -23.11 8.16 -8.51
N LEU A 41 -21.86 8.10 -8.00
CA LEU A 41 -20.68 7.95 -8.84
C LEU A 41 -20.45 6.46 -9.18
N MET A 42 -19.89 6.20 -10.35
CA MET A 42 -19.41 4.86 -10.71
C MET A 42 -17.90 4.80 -10.46
N ILE A 43 -17.48 4.10 -9.41
CA ILE A 43 -16.08 4.01 -9.01
C ILE A 43 -15.39 2.83 -9.71
N GLN A 44 -14.34 3.13 -10.45
CA GLN A 44 -13.49 2.17 -11.15
C GLN A 44 -12.43 1.55 -10.22
N GLN A 45 -11.73 2.40 -9.45
CA GLN A 45 -10.62 2.00 -8.58
C GLN A 45 -10.64 2.81 -7.29
N ILE A 46 -10.19 2.19 -6.20
CA ILE A 46 -9.87 2.86 -4.93
C ILE A 46 -8.42 2.52 -4.59
N ALA A 47 -7.66 3.51 -4.13
CA ALA A 47 -6.36 3.31 -3.49
C ALA A 47 -6.41 3.86 -2.07
N CYS A 48 -5.77 3.16 -1.15
CA CYS A 48 -5.67 3.57 0.25
C CYS A 48 -4.19 3.68 0.61
N GLY A 49 -3.80 4.86 1.08
CA GLY A 49 -2.52 5.07 1.73
C GLY A 49 -2.58 4.75 3.22
N ASP A 50 -1.68 5.31 4.01
CA ASP A 50 -1.73 5.15 5.47
C ASP A 50 -2.96 5.85 6.05
N SER A 51 -3.16 7.13 5.69
CA SER A 51 -4.19 8.00 6.30
C SER A 51 -5.01 8.81 5.29
N HIS A 52 -4.85 8.53 4.00
CA HIS A 52 -5.63 9.14 2.92
C HIS A 52 -6.06 8.11 1.89
N CYS A 53 -7.06 8.46 1.09
CA CYS A 53 -7.63 7.59 0.09
C CYS A 53 -7.95 8.35 -1.18
N LEU A 54 -7.91 7.62 -2.30
CA LEU A 54 -8.18 8.12 -3.64
C LEU A 54 -9.22 7.21 -4.30
N ALA A 55 -10.13 7.79 -5.07
CA ALA A 55 -11.06 7.07 -5.92
C ALA A 55 -10.96 7.57 -7.37
N VAL A 56 -10.87 6.65 -8.31
CA VAL A 56 -10.98 6.93 -9.75
C VAL A 56 -12.37 6.51 -10.19
N THR A 57 -13.09 7.40 -10.85
CA THR A 57 -14.42 7.13 -11.40
C THR A 57 -14.32 6.53 -12.81
N MET A 58 -15.40 5.92 -13.31
CA MET A 58 -15.47 5.37 -14.68
C MET A 58 -15.35 6.44 -15.77
N ASP A 59 -15.72 7.69 -15.47
CA ASP A 59 -15.48 8.88 -16.29
C ASP A 59 -14.07 9.48 -16.09
N SER A 60 -13.16 8.74 -15.45
CA SER A 60 -11.73 9.04 -15.32
C SER A 60 -11.40 10.27 -14.44
N GLN A 61 -12.32 10.68 -13.58
CA GLN A 61 -12.12 11.73 -12.59
C GLN A 61 -11.51 11.14 -11.33
N VAL A 62 -10.83 11.97 -10.52
CA VAL A 62 -10.20 11.55 -9.27
C VAL A 62 -10.77 12.32 -8.11
N LEU A 63 -11.14 11.60 -7.05
CA LEU A 63 -11.50 12.15 -5.76
C LEU A 63 -10.50 11.71 -4.70
N SER A 64 -10.27 12.54 -3.69
CA SER A 64 -9.35 12.31 -2.58
C SER A 64 -9.92 12.76 -1.25
N TRP A 65 -9.60 12.06 -0.16
CA TRP A 65 -9.96 12.44 1.22
C TRP A 65 -9.01 11.82 2.24
N GLY A 66 -9.08 12.29 3.48
CA GLY A 66 -8.23 11.90 4.60
C GLY A 66 -7.22 12.98 4.99
N ARG A 67 -6.07 12.54 5.51
CA ARG A 67 -4.91 13.38 5.86
C ARG A 67 -4.36 14.10 4.64
N ASN A 68 -3.89 15.34 4.82
CA ASN A 68 -3.34 16.16 3.74
C ASN A 68 -2.16 17.06 4.16
N GLN A 69 -1.49 16.76 5.28
CA GLN A 69 -0.48 17.66 5.85
C GLN A 69 0.70 17.94 4.89
N ASN A 70 0.96 17.05 3.93
CA ASN A 70 2.01 17.21 2.93
C ASN A 70 1.45 17.40 1.51
N GLY A 71 0.14 17.61 1.38
CA GLY A 71 -0.54 17.80 0.11
C GLY A 71 -0.91 16.50 -0.60
N GLU A 72 -0.90 15.35 0.07
CA GLU A 72 -1.16 14.02 -0.49
C GLU A 72 -2.55 13.83 -1.11
N LEU A 73 -3.50 14.74 -0.82
CA LEU A 73 -4.80 14.80 -1.50
C LEU A 73 -4.72 15.50 -2.86
N GLY A 74 -3.70 16.30 -3.13
CA GLY A 74 -3.54 16.98 -4.42
C GLY A 74 -4.54 18.11 -4.66
N LEU A 75 -5.06 18.71 -3.58
CA LEU A 75 -6.08 19.77 -3.61
C LEU A 75 -5.48 21.19 -3.63
N GLY A 76 -4.15 21.32 -3.65
CA GLY A 76 -3.46 22.62 -3.60
C GLY A 76 -3.40 23.25 -2.21
N THR A 77 -3.79 22.51 -1.18
CA THR A 77 -3.76 22.92 0.23
C THR A 77 -3.08 21.84 1.08
N ALA A 78 -2.76 22.16 2.34
CA ALA A 78 -2.27 21.21 3.34
C ALA A 78 -3.34 20.88 4.41
N GLU A 79 -4.62 21.07 4.07
CA GLU A 79 -5.75 20.88 4.98
C GLU A 79 -6.40 19.52 4.77
N ASP A 80 -6.61 18.77 5.86
CA ASP A 80 -7.27 17.47 5.84
C ASP A 80 -8.70 17.60 5.26
N SER A 81 -9.16 16.55 4.57
CA SER A 81 -10.51 16.51 4.01
C SER A 81 -11.29 15.31 4.54
N LEU A 82 -12.31 15.58 5.36
CA LEU A 82 -13.14 14.52 5.95
C LEU A 82 -14.13 13.89 4.95
N LEU A 83 -14.28 14.49 3.77
CA LEU A 83 -15.14 14.04 2.68
C LEU A 83 -14.35 13.94 1.37
N PRO A 84 -14.73 13.05 0.45
CA PRO A 84 -14.20 13.02 -0.91
C PRO A 84 -14.32 14.37 -1.62
N GLN A 85 -13.19 14.90 -2.10
CA GLN A 85 -13.13 16.10 -2.93
C GLN A 85 -12.48 15.79 -4.28
N LYS A 86 -12.98 16.44 -5.34
CA LYS A 86 -12.47 16.29 -6.69
C LYS A 86 -11.09 16.96 -6.83
N ILE A 87 -10.13 16.26 -7.44
CA ILE A 87 -8.82 16.83 -7.79
C ILE A 87 -8.96 17.61 -9.10
N GLN A 88 -9.09 18.93 -8.99
CA GLN A 88 -9.47 19.78 -10.14
C GLN A 88 -8.46 19.77 -11.29
N ILE A 89 -7.17 19.60 -11.02
CA ILE A 89 -6.13 19.58 -12.06
C ILE A 89 -6.31 18.42 -13.06
N PHE A 90 -7.06 17.38 -12.70
CA PHE A 90 -7.36 16.24 -13.56
C PHE A 90 -8.70 16.33 -14.30
N GLU A 91 -9.42 17.45 -14.23
CA GLU A 91 -10.75 17.57 -14.84
C GLU A 91 -10.77 17.21 -16.34
N GLU A 92 -9.74 17.62 -17.08
CA GLU A 92 -9.57 17.33 -18.52
C GLU A 92 -8.48 16.29 -18.81
N ILE A 93 -7.95 15.64 -17.77
CA ILE A 93 -6.87 14.64 -17.90
C ILE A 93 -7.44 13.28 -17.51
N PRO A 94 -7.72 12.38 -18.46
CA PRO A 94 -8.38 11.12 -18.14
C PRO A 94 -7.44 10.19 -17.36
N ILE A 95 -7.74 9.98 -16.08
CA ILE A 95 -6.95 9.11 -15.19
C ILE A 95 -7.34 7.65 -15.39
N LYS A 96 -6.32 6.80 -15.53
CA LYS A 96 -6.46 5.34 -15.64
C LYS A 96 -6.48 4.70 -14.26
N MET A 97 -5.52 5.06 -13.42
CA MET A 97 -5.35 4.48 -12.10
C MET A 97 -4.53 5.37 -11.17
N VAL A 98 -4.65 5.10 -9.88
CA VAL A 98 -3.96 5.76 -8.78
C VAL A 98 -3.34 4.74 -7.83
N ALA A 99 -2.32 5.18 -7.09
CA ALA A 99 -1.72 4.49 -5.95
C ALA A 99 -1.41 5.51 -4.84
N ALA A 100 -1.39 5.03 -3.60
CA ALA A 100 -1.13 5.84 -2.42
C ALA A 100 -0.14 5.11 -1.50
N GLY A 101 0.88 5.83 -1.04
CA GLY A 101 1.80 5.38 0.01
C GLY A 101 1.42 5.97 1.37
N ALA A 102 2.42 6.28 2.19
CA ALA A 102 2.18 6.85 3.52
C ALA A 102 1.45 8.20 3.45
N GLU A 103 2.09 9.14 2.76
CA GLU A 103 1.70 10.55 2.65
C GLU A 103 2.06 11.05 1.23
N HIS A 104 2.04 10.15 0.24
CA HIS A 104 2.24 10.50 -1.16
C HIS A 104 1.28 9.72 -2.03
N SER A 105 1.05 10.26 -3.22
CA SER A 105 0.07 9.78 -4.16
C SER A 105 0.63 9.84 -5.57
N VAL A 106 0.24 8.88 -6.38
CA VAL A 106 0.71 8.74 -7.76
C VAL A 106 -0.47 8.39 -8.66
N ALA A 107 -0.50 8.96 -9.86
CA ALA A 107 -1.52 8.65 -10.87
C ALA A 107 -0.89 8.34 -12.22
N ILE A 108 -1.55 7.45 -12.96
CA ILE A 108 -1.28 7.21 -14.38
C ILE A 108 -2.50 7.62 -15.18
N THR A 109 -2.28 8.40 -16.23
CA THR A 109 -3.31 8.78 -17.21
C THR A 109 -3.59 7.66 -18.22
N LYS A 110 -4.72 7.71 -18.92
CA LYS A 110 -5.05 6.73 -19.98
C LYS A 110 -4.05 6.70 -21.14
N ASP A 111 -3.35 7.81 -21.39
CA ASP A 111 -2.30 7.89 -22.41
C ASP A 111 -0.89 7.53 -21.88
N GLY A 112 -0.76 7.19 -20.59
CA GLY A 112 0.44 6.62 -19.98
C GLY A 112 1.40 7.63 -19.34
N ASN A 113 0.95 8.86 -19.08
CA ASN A 113 1.72 9.84 -18.30
C ASN A 113 1.65 9.52 -16.80
N LEU A 114 2.76 9.72 -16.10
CA LEU A 114 2.88 9.53 -14.66
C LEU A 114 2.81 10.88 -13.95
N TYR A 115 2.11 10.94 -12.82
CA TYR A 115 2.02 12.13 -11.95
C TYR A 115 2.30 11.73 -10.51
N GLY A 116 3.04 12.57 -9.76
CA GLY A 116 3.33 12.37 -8.33
C GLY A 116 3.01 13.63 -7.52
N TRP A 117 2.49 13.45 -6.30
CA TRP A 117 2.27 14.53 -5.33
C TRP A 117 2.23 14.05 -3.88
N GLY A 118 2.19 15.00 -2.94
CA GLY A 118 2.30 14.78 -1.50
C GLY A 118 3.73 14.94 -1.00
N TRP A 119 4.07 14.19 0.04
CA TRP A 119 5.38 14.17 0.67
C TRP A 119 6.46 13.63 -0.27
N GLY A 120 7.56 14.38 -0.45
CA GLY A 120 8.59 14.08 -1.45
C GLY A 120 10.01 13.92 -0.93
N ARG A 121 10.24 13.91 0.39
CA ARG A 121 11.61 14.04 0.95
C ARG A 121 12.57 12.91 0.61
N TYR A 122 12.08 11.72 0.24
CA TYR A 122 12.92 10.62 -0.25
C TYR A 122 12.94 10.48 -1.77
N GLY A 123 12.38 11.44 -2.51
CA GLY A 123 12.33 11.38 -3.97
C GLY A 123 11.23 10.46 -4.52
N ASN A 124 10.33 9.99 -3.66
CA ASN A 124 9.25 9.04 -3.99
C ASN A 124 8.17 9.61 -4.92
N LEU A 125 8.24 10.91 -5.24
CA LEU A 125 7.41 11.53 -6.28
C LEU A 125 8.01 11.34 -7.68
N GLY A 126 9.30 11.04 -7.80
CA GLY A 126 9.99 10.86 -9.08
C GLY A 126 10.31 12.15 -9.84
N LEU A 127 10.20 13.32 -9.20
CA LEU A 127 10.32 14.64 -9.85
C LEU A 127 11.77 15.17 -9.93
N GLY A 128 12.75 14.41 -9.44
CA GLY A 128 14.16 14.80 -9.46
C GLY A 128 14.60 15.69 -8.29
N ASP A 129 13.73 15.92 -7.31
CA ASP A 129 14.04 16.67 -6.09
C ASP A 129 13.43 16.01 -4.84
N ARG A 130 13.60 16.66 -3.69
CA ARG A 130 13.11 16.22 -2.37
C ARG A 130 12.02 17.14 -1.81
N ASN A 131 11.29 17.86 -2.66
CA ASN A 131 10.27 18.81 -2.22
C ASN A 131 8.86 18.19 -2.26
N ASP A 132 8.02 18.55 -1.30
CA ASP A 132 6.61 18.16 -1.29
C ASP A 132 5.84 18.88 -2.40
N ARG A 133 4.76 18.28 -2.90
CA ARG A 133 3.87 18.88 -3.92
C ARG A 133 2.43 18.87 -3.45
N LEU A 134 1.82 20.04 -3.34
CA LEU A 134 0.40 20.17 -2.97
C LEU A 134 -0.56 19.87 -4.12
N LEU A 135 -0.05 19.82 -5.36
CA LEU A 135 -0.80 19.49 -6.57
C LEU A 135 -0.07 18.39 -7.34
N PRO A 136 -0.81 17.53 -8.06
CA PRO A 136 -0.23 16.58 -9.02
C PRO A 136 0.73 17.25 -10.01
N GLU A 137 1.98 16.77 -10.05
CA GLU A 137 2.99 17.21 -11.01
C GLU A 137 3.42 16.06 -11.92
N LYS A 138 3.60 16.35 -13.20
CA LYS A 138 3.94 15.35 -14.21
C LYS A 138 5.38 14.88 -14.01
N VAL A 139 5.56 13.57 -13.89
CA VAL A 139 6.86 12.91 -13.79
C VAL A 139 7.40 12.62 -15.19
N THR A 140 8.67 12.98 -15.41
CA THR A 140 9.37 12.62 -16.65
C THR A 140 9.94 11.21 -16.51
N VAL A 141 9.56 10.31 -17.41
CA VAL A 141 10.13 8.97 -17.53
C VAL A 141 10.64 8.78 -18.94
N ASP A 142 11.89 8.34 -19.07
CA ASP A 142 12.56 8.24 -20.37
C ASP A 142 11.90 7.19 -21.26
N GLY A 143 11.36 7.66 -22.41
CA GLY A 143 10.99 6.83 -23.55
C GLY A 143 9.81 5.86 -23.38
N ASP A 144 9.28 5.67 -22.18
CA ASP A 144 8.27 4.66 -21.86
C ASP A 144 6.97 5.28 -21.32
N LYS A 145 5.83 4.84 -21.87
CA LYS A 145 4.51 5.10 -21.29
C LYS A 145 4.25 4.14 -20.13
N MET A 146 3.78 4.66 -19.00
CA MET A 146 3.47 3.86 -17.83
C MET A 146 2.11 3.15 -17.97
N ALA A 147 2.05 1.89 -17.53
CA ALA A 147 0.87 1.05 -17.61
C ALA A 147 0.27 0.75 -16.23
N MET A 148 1.09 0.65 -15.18
CA MET A 148 0.64 0.44 -13.81
C MET A 148 1.60 1.04 -12.79
N VAL A 149 1.06 1.32 -11.60
CA VAL A 149 1.80 1.86 -10.46
C VAL A 149 1.32 1.21 -9.17
N ALA A 150 2.27 1.03 -8.25
CA ALA A 150 2.03 0.75 -6.84
C ALA A 150 2.93 1.65 -5.98
N CYS A 151 2.46 1.98 -4.79
CA CYS A 151 3.26 2.67 -3.79
C CYS A 151 3.51 1.68 -2.65
N GLY A 152 4.74 1.68 -2.13
CA GLY A 152 4.96 1.27 -0.75
C GLY A 152 4.84 2.49 0.17
N TRP A 153 5.45 2.41 1.36
CA TRP A 153 5.36 3.51 2.32
C TRP A 153 5.97 4.82 1.80
N ARG A 154 7.25 4.75 1.41
CA ARG A 154 8.04 5.90 0.94
C ARG A 154 8.81 5.59 -0.36
N HIS A 155 8.28 4.70 -1.18
CA HIS A 155 8.83 4.38 -2.48
C HIS A 155 7.71 4.07 -3.48
N THR A 156 8.01 4.26 -4.75
CA THR A 156 7.07 4.12 -5.85
C THR A 156 7.59 3.09 -6.85
N ILE A 157 6.71 2.22 -7.31
CA ILE A 157 6.98 1.15 -8.27
C ILE A 157 6.08 1.39 -9.49
N CYS A 158 6.66 1.55 -10.67
CA CYS A 158 5.94 1.73 -11.92
C CYS A 158 6.32 0.64 -12.91
N VAL A 159 5.39 0.25 -13.79
CA VAL A 159 5.70 -0.64 -14.92
C VAL A 159 5.29 0.05 -16.20
N SER A 160 6.17 0.04 -17.19
CA SER A 160 5.88 0.55 -18.53
C SER A 160 4.94 -0.37 -19.30
N SER A 161 4.34 0.15 -20.37
CA SER A 161 3.57 -0.62 -21.35
C SER A 161 4.38 -1.72 -22.04
N SER A 162 5.71 -1.60 -22.07
CA SER A 162 6.65 -2.62 -22.54
C SER A 162 6.99 -3.68 -21.49
N GLY A 163 6.40 -3.59 -20.29
CA GLY A 163 6.62 -4.54 -19.18
C GLY A 163 7.86 -4.26 -18.34
N GLY A 164 8.58 -3.16 -18.58
CA GLY A 164 9.77 -2.77 -17.83
C GLY A 164 9.43 -2.20 -16.46
N LEU A 165 10.15 -2.63 -15.43
CA LEU A 165 9.97 -2.18 -14.05
C LEU A 165 10.84 -0.95 -13.73
N TYR A 166 10.24 0.04 -13.08
CA TYR A 166 10.89 1.26 -12.61
C TYR A 166 10.59 1.50 -11.14
N THR A 167 11.58 2.01 -10.40
CA THR A 167 11.47 2.30 -8.97
C THR A 167 12.12 3.63 -8.64
N ASN A 168 11.56 4.35 -7.67
CA ASN A 168 12.11 5.57 -7.09
C ASN A 168 11.67 5.74 -5.64
N GLY A 169 12.27 6.69 -4.93
CA GLY A 169 12.02 6.96 -3.53
C GLY A 169 13.11 6.41 -2.62
N TRP A 170 12.69 5.97 -1.45
CA TRP A 170 13.57 5.55 -0.38
C TRP A 170 14.22 4.18 -0.64
N GLY A 171 15.55 4.12 -0.55
CA GLY A 171 16.35 2.92 -0.85
C GLY A 171 16.96 2.20 0.34
N LYS A 172 16.83 2.71 1.57
CA LYS A 172 17.59 2.25 2.76
C LYS A 172 17.57 0.74 3.05
N TYR A 173 16.52 0.03 2.67
CA TYR A 173 16.38 -1.42 2.87
C TYR A 173 16.50 -2.22 1.56
N GLY A 174 16.93 -1.58 0.49
CA GLY A 174 17.07 -2.18 -0.84
C GLY A 174 15.74 -2.36 -1.56
N GLN A 175 14.65 -1.74 -1.10
CA GLN A 175 13.29 -1.90 -1.65
C GLN A 175 13.12 -1.34 -3.08
N LEU A 176 14.12 -0.63 -3.61
CA LEU A 176 14.16 -0.22 -5.01
C LEU A 176 14.74 -1.32 -5.93
N GLY A 177 15.46 -2.31 -5.40
CA GLY A 177 15.88 -3.49 -6.17
C GLY A 177 17.04 -3.27 -7.14
N HIS A 178 17.85 -2.22 -6.96
CA HIS A 178 18.95 -1.88 -7.87
C HIS A 178 20.30 -2.51 -7.51
N GLY A 179 20.37 -3.34 -6.47
CA GLY A 179 21.61 -3.94 -5.96
C GLY A 179 22.35 -3.06 -4.96
N ASP A 180 21.76 -1.94 -4.55
CA ASP A 180 22.30 -0.97 -3.59
C ASP A 180 21.20 -0.53 -2.60
N PHE A 181 21.54 0.40 -1.70
CA PHE A 181 20.64 0.94 -0.67
C PHE A 181 20.37 2.45 -0.85
N GLU A 182 20.58 2.95 -2.07
CA GLU A 182 20.53 4.38 -2.38
C GLU A 182 19.11 4.85 -2.72
N ASP A 183 18.80 6.08 -2.36
CA ASP A 183 17.56 6.73 -2.81
C ASP A 183 17.64 7.06 -4.31
N HIS A 184 16.49 7.07 -4.98
CA HIS A 184 16.39 7.57 -6.36
C HIS A 184 15.30 8.63 -6.47
N LEU A 185 15.68 9.81 -6.95
CA LEU A 185 14.77 10.96 -7.06
C LEU A 185 13.94 10.95 -8.35
N VAL A 186 14.28 10.08 -9.30
CA VAL A 186 13.58 9.87 -10.57
C VAL A 186 13.35 8.37 -10.79
N PRO A 187 12.30 7.96 -11.53
CA PRO A 187 12.08 6.56 -11.86
C PRO A 187 13.29 5.94 -12.57
N ARG A 188 13.92 4.95 -11.94
CA ARG A 188 15.05 4.21 -12.50
C ARG A 188 14.63 2.80 -12.86
N LYS A 189 15.02 2.33 -14.05
CA LYS A 189 14.72 0.96 -14.50
C LYS A 189 15.49 -0.07 -13.67
N VAL A 190 14.79 -1.11 -13.19
CA VAL A 190 15.40 -2.25 -12.49
C VAL A 190 16.01 -3.21 -13.50
N GLN A 191 17.31 -3.05 -13.77
CA GLN A 191 18.00 -3.78 -14.85
C GLN A 191 17.99 -5.31 -14.67
N ALA A 192 17.99 -5.78 -13.43
CA ALA A 192 17.92 -7.21 -13.10
C ALA A 192 16.63 -7.90 -13.59
N LEU A 193 15.62 -7.14 -14.01
CA LEU A 193 14.34 -7.64 -14.54
C LEU A 193 14.09 -7.18 -15.98
N SER A 194 15.11 -6.70 -16.69
CA SER A 194 14.98 -6.16 -18.05
C SER A 194 14.57 -7.20 -19.10
N ASP A 195 14.80 -8.49 -18.83
CA ASP A 195 14.42 -9.64 -19.65
C ASP A 195 13.03 -10.20 -19.31
N LYS A 196 12.35 -9.64 -18.30
CA LYS A 196 11.04 -10.09 -17.82
C LYS A 196 9.97 -9.06 -18.15
N PHE A 197 8.80 -9.56 -18.54
CA PHE A 197 7.61 -8.73 -18.70
C PHE A 197 6.80 -8.75 -17.41
N ILE A 198 6.79 -7.64 -16.67
CA ILE A 198 6.07 -7.52 -15.40
C ILE A 198 4.58 -7.23 -15.66
N SER A 199 3.71 -7.97 -14.98
CA SER A 199 2.25 -7.89 -15.12
C SER A 199 1.52 -7.38 -13.88
N GLN A 200 2.12 -7.48 -12.68
CA GLN A 200 1.61 -6.85 -11.45
C GLN A 200 2.76 -6.44 -10.54
N VAL A 201 2.51 -5.42 -9.70
CA VAL A 201 3.44 -4.93 -8.69
C VAL A 201 2.70 -4.62 -7.39
N SER A 202 3.39 -4.76 -6.26
CA SER A 202 2.85 -4.36 -4.97
C SER A 202 3.99 -3.86 -4.06
N GLY A 203 3.76 -2.72 -3.42
CA GLY A 203 4.70 -2.12 -2.46
C GLY A 203 4.20 -2.35 -1.04
N GLY A 204 5.05 -2.89 -0.17
CA GLY A 204 4.79 -2.98 1.26
C GLY A 204 5.37 -1.78 2.01
N TRP A 205 5.56 -1.91 3.32
CA TRP A 205 6.16 -0.82 4.11
C TRP A 205 7.58 -0.51 3.62
N ARG A 206 8.40 -1.55 3.53
CA ARG A 206 9.85 -1.48 3.21
C ARG A 206 10.30 -2.61 2.28
N HIS A 207 9.36 -3.25 1.59
CA HIS A 207 9.65 -4.35 0.66
C HIS A 207 8.75 -4.22 -0.57
N SER A 208 9.13 -4.91 -1.64
CA SER A 208 8.51 -4.80 -2.96
C SER A 208 8.31 -6.18 -3.55
N MET A 209 7.23 -6.33 -4.31
CA MET A 209 6.91 -7.55 -5.05
C MET A 209 6.59 -7.20 -6.50
N ALA A 210 7.08 -8.02 -7.43
CA ALA A 210 6.70 -7.98 -8.84
C ALA A 210 6.36 -9.38 -9.36
N LEU A 211 5.25 -9.46 -10.08
CA LEU A 211 4.77 -10.66 -10.74
C LEU A 211 5.05 -10.56 -12.24
N THR A 212 5.70 -11.57 -12.82
CA THR A 212 5.88 -11.66 -14.27
C THR A 212 4.63 -12.20 -14.95
N SER A 213 4.48 -11.90 -16.25
CA SER A 213 3.44 -12.50 -17.11
C SER A 213 3.54 -14.04 -17.23
N SER A 214 4.71 -14.62 -16.95
CA SER A 214 4.91 -16.07 -16.88
C SER A 214 4.47 -16.70 -15.55
N GLY A 215 4.05 -15.88 -14.57
CA GLY A 215 3.58 -16.31 -13.26
C GLY A 215 4.68 -16.45 -12.20
N GLN A 216 5.89 -15.92 -12.45
CA GLN A 216 6.98 -15.91 -11.47
C GLN A 216 6.84 -14.72 -10.54
N LEU A 217 6.89 -14.97 -9.22
CA LEU A 217 6.91 -13.91 -8.21
C LEU A 217 8.35 -13.61 -7.79
N LEU A 218 8.69 -12.32 -7.80
CA LEU A 218 9.97 -11.81 -7.31
C LEU A 218 9.74 -10.81 -6.17
N GLY A 219 10.52 -10.93 -5.10
CA GLY A 219 10.47 -10.05 -3.94
C GLY A 219 11.85 -9.49 -3.58
N TRP A 220 11.89 -8.28 -3.02
CA TRP A 220 13.11 -7.63 -2.52
C TRP A 220 12.79 -6.58 -1.45
N GLY A 221 13.82 -6.06 -0.79
CA GLY A 221 13.75 -5.04 0.26
C GLY A 221 14.00 -5.59 1.66
N TRP A 222 13.27 -5.06 2.63
CA TRP A 222 13.37 -5.45 4.04
C TRP A 222 12.75 -6.82 4.30
N ASN A 223 13.48 -7.68 5.03
CA ASN A 223 13.11 -9.08 5.25
C ASN A 223 13.25 -9.54 6.70
N LYS A 224 13.33 -8.63 7.68
CA LYS A 224 13.48 -8.99 9.11
C LYS A 224 12.46 -10.03 9.58
N PHE A 225 11.21 -9.98 9.09
CA PHE A 225 10.14 -10.91 9.45
C PHE A 225 9.90 -11.99 8.40
N GLY A 226 10.76 -12.11 7.39
CA GLY A 226 10.62 -13.09 6.33
C GLY A 226 9.63 -12.70 5.23
N GLN A 227 9.20 -11.43 5.16
CA GLN A 227 8.17 -10.95 4.24
C GLN A 227 8.56 -11.00 2.74
N ILE A 228 9.82 -11.25 2.41
CA ILE A 228 10.22 -11.57 1.03
C ILE A 228 9.83 -12.99 0.65
N GLY A 229 9.86 -13.95 1.58
CA GLY A 229 9.42 -15.33 1.34
C GLY A 229 10.49 -16.26 0.76
N VAL A 230 11.77 -15.94 0.92
CA VAL A 230 12.91 -16.68 0.34
C VAL A 230 13.60 -17.65 1.33
N GLY A 231 12.93 -18.01 2.42
CA GLY A 231 13.42 -19.00 3.39
C GLY A 231 14.51 -18.51 4.34
N ASN A 232 14.69 -17.20 4.43
CA ASN A 232 15.62 -16.55 5.35
C ASN A 232 15.08 -15.18 5.79
N ASN A 233 15.82 -14.49 6.66
CA ASN A 233 15.44 -13.20 7.25
C ASN A 233 16.44 -12.07 6.91
N PHE A 234 17.14 -12.19 5.77
CA PHE A 234 18.12 -11.21 5.31
C PHE A 234 17.50 -10.27 4.27
N ASP A 235 17.75 -8.97 4.41
CA ASP A 235 17.32 -7.97 3.45
C ASP A 235 17.95 -8.25 2.07
N CYS A 236 17.19 -7.99 1.01
CA CYS A 236 17.60 -8.28 -0.36
C CYS A 236 17.51 -7.00 -1.19
N CYS A 237 18.65 -6.42 -1.59
CA CYS A 237 18.65 -5.22 -2.43
C CYS A 237 18.47 -5.50 -3.92
N SER A 238 18.29 -6.77 -4.31
CA SER A 238 18.00 -7.21 -5.68
C SER A 238 16.81 -8.15 -5.70
N PRO A 239 16.00 -8.17 -6.77
CA PRO A 239 14.88 -9.08 -6.92
C PRO A 239 15.27 -10.56 -6.76
N MET A 240 14.57 -11.27 -5.87
CA MET A 240 14.76 -12.70 -5.64
C MET A 240 13.46 -13.47 -5.91
N GLN A 241 13.57 -14.63 -6.57
CA GLN A 241 12.42 -15.47 -6.86
C GLN A 241 11.86 -16.10 -5.58
N VAL A 242 10.53 -15.99 -5.41
CA VAL A 242 9.77 -16.66 -4.36
C VAL A 242 9.27 -17.99 -4.91
N ASN A 243 9.56 -19.09 -4.21
CA ASN A 243 9.22 -20.44 -4.66
C ASN A 243 7.93 -20.92 -4.01
N PHE A 244 7.08 -21.58 -4.82
CA PHE A 244 5.82 -22.17 -4.39
C PHE A 244 5.85 -23.69 -4.61
N PRO A 245 5.09 -24.48 -3.83
CA PRO A 245 4.99 -25.91 -4.03
C PRO A 245 4.63 -26.28 -5.48
N HIS A 246 5.31 -27.28 -6.04
CA HIS A 246 5.12 -27.74 -7.42
C HIS A 246 5.27 -26.65 -8.50
N ASP A 247 6.05 -25.60 -8.21
CA ASP A 247 6.29 -24.47 -9.13
C ASP A 247 4.99 -23.83 -9.65
N GLN A 248 3.94 -23.82 -8.81
CA GLN A 248 2.66 -23.18 -9.13
C GLN A 248 2.87 -21.71 -9.49
N LYS A 249 2.23 -21.29 -10.60
CA LYS A 249 2.28 -19.89 -11.03
C LYS A 249 1.44 -19.00 -10.12
N VAL A 250 1.94 -17.81 -9.85
CA VAL A 250 1.21 -16.77 -9.11
C VAL A 250 0.34 -15.97 -10.07
N GLN A 251 -0.87 -15.62 -9.62
CA GLN A 251 -1.85 -14.82 -10.36
C GLN A 251 -2.14 -13.47 -9.71
N MET A 252 -2.06 -13.36 -8.38
CA MET A 252 -2.31 -12.11 -7.66
C MET A 252 -1.36 -11.96 -6.49
N ILE A 253 -1.00 -10.71 -6.18
CA ILE A 253 -0.11 -10.36 -5.07
C ILE A 253 -0.60 -9.14 -4.31
N SER A 254 -0.35 -9.12 -3.00
CA SER A 254 -0.56 -7.95 -2.16
C SER A 254 0.46 -7.92 -1.03
N CYS A 255 1.13 -6.78 -0.88
CA CYS A 255 2.01 -6.50 0.23
C CYS A 255 1.23 -5.76 1.33
N GLY A 256 1.36 -6.22 2.56
CA GLY A 256 1.05 -5.43 3.74
C GLY A 256 2.30 -4.68 4.22
N TRP A 257 2.27 -4.20 5.47
CA TRP A 257 3.44 -3.53 6.02
C TRP A 257 4.62 -4.49 6.20
N ARG A 258 4.34 -5.68 6.73
CA ARG A 258 5.33 -6.66 7.19
C ARG A 258 5.00 -8.10 6.79
N HIS A 259 4.02 -8.28 5.93
CA HIS A 259 3.58 -9.58 5.45
C HIS A 259 3.18 -9.44 3.97
N THR A 260 3.10 -10.57 3.29
CA THR A 260 2.78 -10.66 1.87
C THR A 260 1.76 -11.77 1.68
N ILE A 261 0.82 -11.57 0.76
CA ILE A 261 -0.20 -12.53 0.37
C ILE A 261 -0.12 -12.73 -1.14
N ALA A 262 -0.25 -13.97 -1.59
CA ALA A 262 -0.33 -14.30 -3.00
C ALA A 262 -1.40 -15.36 -3.29
N VAL A 263 -1.99 -15.30 -4.48
CA VAL A 263 -2.92 -16.30 -5.00
C VAL A 263 -2.30 -16.96 -6.22
N THR A 264 -2.39 -18.29 -6.29
CA THR A 264 -1.81 -19.09 -7.38
C THR A 264 -2.85 -19.51 -8.42
N GLU A 265 -2.40 -20.04 -9.54
CA GLU A 265 -3.25 -20.59 -10.60
C GLU A 265 -4.10 -21.81 -10.18
N ARG A 266 -3.80 -22.39 -9.01
CA ARG A 266 -4.59 -23.46 -8.41
C ARG A 266 -5.61 -22.96 -7.39
N GLU A 267 -5.90 -21.66 -7.39
CA GLU A 267 -6.80 -21.01 -6.43
C GLU A 267 -6.36 -21.20 -4.96
N ASN A 268 -5.07 -21.48 -4.74
CA ASN A 268 -4.49 -21.51 -3.40
C ASN A 268 -4.05 -20.11 -2.98
N VAL A 269 -4.32 -19.77 -1.73
CA VAL A 269 -3.88 -18.53 -1.09
C VAL A 269 -2.72 -18.84 -0.15
N TYR A 270 -1.62 -18.11 -0.32
CA TYR A 270 -0.44 -18.20 0.53
C TYR A 270 -0.19 -16.88 1.24
N SER A 271 0.33 -16.95 2.46
CA SER A 271 0.82 -15.80 3.21
C SER A 271 2.16 -16.08 3.86
N TRP A 272 2.95 -15.03 4.05
CA TRP A 272 4.23 -15.09 4.77
C TRP A 272 4.60 -13.70 5.31
N GLY A 273 5.62 -13.65 6.17
CA GLY A 273 6.08 -12.47 6.90
C GLY A 273 5.67 -12.49 8.38
N ARG A 274 5.40 -11.31 8.92
CA ARG A 274 4.97 -11.11 10.32
C ARG A 274 3.60 -11.76 10.58
N GLY A 275 3.50 -12.58 11.63
CA GLY A 275 2.27 -13.26 12.04
C GLY A 275 1.73 -12.88 13.42
N ALA A 276 2.39 -11.98 14.17
CA ALA A 276 2.04 -11.69 15.56
C ALA A 276 0.60 -11.18 15.82
N ASN A 277 -0.12 -10.69 14.80
CA ASN A 277 -1.51 -10.25 14.89
C ASN A 277 -2.48 -11.22 14.19
N GLY A 278 -2.02 -12.42 13.81
CA GLY A 278 -2.80 -13.39 13.04
C GLY A 278 -3.01 -12.99 11.58
N GLN A 279 -2.30 -11.97 11.06
CA GLN A 279 -2.47 -11.44 9.70
C GLN A 279 -2.09 -12.45 8.59
N LEU A 280 -1.39 -13.54 8.95
CA LEU A 280 -1.12 -14.63 8.01
C LEU A 280 -2.33 -15.54 7.80
N GLY A 281 -3.32 -15.55 8.70
CA GLY A 281 -4.55 -16.32 8.51
C GLY A 281 -4.41 -17.84 8.58
N ASN A 282 -3.24 -18.36 8.95
CA ASN A 282 -2.94 -19.80 9.04
C ASN A 282 -3.25 -20.41 10.43
N GLY A 283 -4.03 -19.71 11.27
CA GLY A 283 -4.39 -20.16 12.62
C GLY A 283 -3.29 -19.99 13.67
N GLU A 284 -2.11 -19.48 13.29
CA GLU A 284 -0.99 -19.27 14.19
C GLU A 284 -0.60 -17.78 14.26
N THR A 285 0.16 -17.41 15.31
CA THR A 285 0.69 -16.05 15.49
C THR A 285 2.21 -15.96 15.32
N ILE A 286 2.78 -16.87 14.51
CA ILE A 286 4.22 -17.02 14.31
C ILE A 286 4.61 -16.46 12.95
N ASP A 287 5.76 -15.78 12.90
CA ASP A 287 6.31 -15.24 11.66
C ASP A 287 6.76 -16.38 10.72
N ARG A 288 6.52 -16.25 9.42
CA ARG A 288 6.88 -17.26 8.41
C ARG A 288 7.76 -16.62 7.35
N ASN A 289 8.91 -17.21 7.05
CA ASN A 289 9.84 -16.69 6.03
C ASN A 289 9.74 -17.42 4.67
N VAL A 290 8.75 -18.29 4.52
CA VAL A 290 8.39 -18.97 3.28
C VAL A 290 6.87 -18.89 3.09
N PRO A 291 6.37 -18.89 1.83
CA PRO A 291 4.95 -18.98 1.55
C PRO A 291 4.31 -20.16 2.29
N THR A 292 3.33 -19.85 3.14
CA THR A 292 2.56 -20.83 3.90
C THR A 292 1.11 -20.77 3.44
N ILE A 293 0.52 -21.92 3.13
CA ILE A 293 -0.85 -21.99 2.61
C ILE A 293 -1.85 -21.55 3.69
N ILE A 294 -2.89 -20.83 3.28
CA ILE A 294 -4.05 -20.54 4.12
C ILE A 294 -5.13 -21.56 3.79
N GLU A 295 -5.25 -22.59 4.62
CA GLU A 295 -6.12 -23.74 4.34
C GLU A 295 -7.58 -23.33 4.11
N ALA A 296 -8.10 -22.38 4.90
CA ALA A 296 -9.50 -21.94 4.82
C ALA A 296 -9.90 -21.32 3.46
N PHE A 297 -8.94 -20.88 2.66
CA PHE A 297 -9.19 -20.23 1.36
C PHE A 297 -8.57 -20.99 0.17
N SER A 298 -8.02 -22.19 0.38
CA SER A 298 -7.21 -22.87 -0.64
C SER A 298 -7.78 -24.24 -1.01
N VAL A 299 -7.68 -24.59 -2.29
CA VAL A 299 -8.13 -25.90 -2.80
C VAL A 299 -7.26 -27.05 -2.29
N ASP A 300 -5.94 -26.84 -2.26
CA ASP A 300 -4.97 -27.84 -1.77
C ASP A 300 -4.89 -27.87 -0.23
N GLY A 301 -5.55 -26.93 0.45
CA GLY A 301 -5.71 -26.92 1.90
C GLY A 301 -6.95 -27.73 2.27
N SER A 302 -6.77 -28.88 2.91
CA SER A 302 -7.87 -29.78 3.23
C SER A 302 -8.83 -29.19 4.28
N SER A 303 -9.89 -28.51 3.84
CA SER A 303 -11.29 -28.87 4.13
C SER A 303 -12.23 -27.87 3.48
N GLY A 304 -13.23 -28.37 2.74
CA GLY A 304 -14.40 -27.61 2.31
C GLY A 304 -15.29 -27.18 3.48
N GLN A 305 -14.71 -26.58 4.51
CA GLN A 305 -15.47 -25.81 5.48
C GLN A 305 -15.93 -24.56 4.75
N HIS A 306 -17.22 -24.55 4.38
CA HIS A 306 -17.91 -23.30 4.12
C HIS A 306 -17.52 -22.32 5.22
N ILE A 307 -16.86 -21.23 4.86
CA ILE A 307 -16.70 -20.10 5.76
C ILE A 307 -18.12 -19.62 6.03
N GLU A 308 -18.66 -19.97 7.20
CA GLU A 308 -19.95 -19.45 7.63
C GLU A 308 -19.85 -17.92 7.61
N SER A 309 -20.85 -17.27 7.02
CA SER A 309 -21.00 -15.82 7.14
C SER A 309 -20.86 -15.42 8.60
N SER A 310 -20.10 -14.36 8.88
CA SER A 310 -19.95 -13.85 10.24
C SER A 310 -21.32 -13.68 10.89
N LYS A 311 -21.52 -14.36 12.03
CA LYS A 311 -22.75 -14.21 12.81
C LYS A 311 -22.85 -12.75 13.27
N PRO A 312 -24.02 -12.10 13.18
CA PRO A 312 -24.19 -10.73 13.65
C PRO A 312 -23.74 -10.65 15.10
N TYR A 313 -22.91 -9.65 15.42
CA TYR A 313 -22.39 -9.43 16.77
C TYR A 313 -23.56 -9.34 17.76
N PRO A 314 -23.68 -10.25 18.76
CA PRO A 314 -24.63 -10.06 19.83
C PRO A 314 -24.17 -8.86 20.67
N SER A 315 -25.02 -7.85 20.77
CA SER A 315 -24.84 -6.68 21.63
C SER A 315 -24.99 -7.06 23.11
N SER A 316 -24.07 -7.88 23.64
CA SER A 316 -24.03 -8.17 25.08
C SER A 316 -22.64 -8.59 25.54
N GLY A 317 -21.94 -7.64 26.15
CA GLY A 317 -21.05 -7.80 27.29
C GLY A 317 -19.95 -8.87 27.21
N LYS A 318 -18.77 -8.50 26.67
CA LYS A 318 -17.46 -8.98 27.14
C LYS A 318 -16.43 -7.84 27.08
N SER A 319 -15.50 -7.86 28.03
CA SER A 319 -14.61 -6.75 28.42
C SER A 319 -13.98 -6.00 27.24
N SER A 320 -13.99 -4.66 27.31
CA SER A 320 -13.34 -3.78 26.35
C SER A 320 -11.83 -3.98 26.40
N SER A 321 -11.27 -4.70 25.43
CA SER A 321 -9.93 -4.40 24.96
C SER A 321 -9.93 -3.01 24.34
N SER A 322 -8.85 -2.26 24.53
CA SER A 322 -8.73 -0.92 23.96
C SER A 322 -8.94 -1.00 22.45
N ILE A 323 -9.69 -0.06 21.87
CA ILE A 323 -9.95 -0.02 20.42
C ILE A 323 -8.61 0.10 19.65
N SER A 324 -7.58 0.72 20.25
CA SER A 324 -6.23 0.80 19.70
C SER A 324 -5.51 -0.55 19.55
N GLU A 325 -5.95 -1.61 20.24
CA GLU A 325 -5.38 -2.96 20.12
C GLU A 325 -5.98 -3.76 18.95
N ARG A 326 -7.02 -3.23 18.28
CA ARG A 326 -7.83 -3.95 17.28
C ARG A 326 -7.58 -3.56 15.84
N TYR A 327 -6.89 -2.45 15.59
CA TYR A 327 -6.46 -2.07 14.25
C TYR A 327 -5.02 -2.47 14.01
N ALA A 328 -4.65 -2.65 12.73
CA ALA A 328 -3.25 -2.62 12.37
C ALA A 328 -2.72 -1.22 12.72
N ILE A 329 -1.98 -1.13 13.82
CA ILE A 329 -1.34 0.11 14.25
C ILE A 329 -0.34 0.52 13.16
N VAL A 330 -0.32 1.80 12.81
CA VAL A 330 0.73 2.46 12.01
C VAL A 330 1.98 2.54 12.91
N PRO A 331 3.01 1.69 12.77
CA PRO A 331 4.17 1.75 13.64
C PRO A 331 4.97 3.03 13.46
N ASP A 332 5.14 3.75 14.57
CA ASP A 332 6.11 4.82 14.72
C ASP A 332 7.56 4.30 14.65
N GLU A 333 8.48 5.18 14.28
CA GLU A 333 9.92 4.88 14.20
C GLU A 333 10.56 4.62 15.58
N THR A 334 9.89 4.95 16.68
CA THR A 334 10.44 4.96 18.04
C THR A 334 9.91 3.82 18.92
N ALA A 335 10.14 2.58 18.50
CA ALA A 335 10.10 1.44 19.43
C ALA A 335 11.52 0.97 19.78
N SER A 336 12.32 1.88 20.37
CA SER A 336 13.48 1.51 21.19
C SER A 336 13.10 1.75 22.65
N GLY A 337 13.15 0.69 23.45
CA GLY A 337 12.43 0.59 24.71
C GLY A 337 12.88 1.53 25.83
N SER A 338 11.94 1.78 26.74
CA SER A 338 12.22 2.20 28.11
C SER A 338 11.07 1.75 29.04
N GLN A 339 11.46 1.26 30.21
CA GLN A 339 10.58 0.90 31.33
C GLN A 339 10.00 2.16 32.02
N PRO A 340 8.96 2.02 32.88
CA PRO A 340 8.01 3.08 33.13
C PRO A 340 8.44 4.03 34.24
N THR A 341 8.22 5.32 34.03
CA THR A 341 8.08 6.30 35.12
C THR A 341 6.85 7.18 34.88
N THR A 342 6.22 7.52 36.00
CA THR A 342 4.89 8.06 36.25
C THR A 342 4.56 9.43 35.64
N SER A 343 3.30 9.54 35.17
CA SER A 343 2.37 10.70 35.15
C SER A 343 2.91 12.14 35.15
N GLU A 344 2.54 12.90 34.10
CA GLU A 344 1.74 14.14 34.23
C GLU A 344 1.29 14.66 32.84
N GLU A 345 0.10 15.28 32.82
CA GLU A 345 -0.58 15.85 31.66
C GLU A 345 0.24 16.94 30.96
N GLY A 346 0.20 16.98 29.62
CA GLY A 346 0.81 18.07 28.86
C GLY A 346 0.78 17.89 27.35
N ASN A 347 -0.24 18.49 26.74
CA ASN A 347 -0.35 18.89 25.33
C ASN A 347 1.02 19.07 24.63
N ARG A 348 1.39 18.22 23.66
CA ARG A 348 2.56 18.47 22.78
C ARG A 348 2.33 18.00 21.35
N HIS A 349 2.56 18.95 20.45
CA HIS A 349 2.75 18.81 19.01
C HIS A 349 3.80 17.75 18.66
N ASP A 350 3.53 16.93 17.64
CA ASP A 350 4.55 16.11 16.97
C ASP A 350 4.78 16.62 15.55
N THR A 351 5.70 17.58 15.46
CA THR A 351 6.52 17.87 14.29
C THR A 351 7.96 17.71 14.74
N SER A 352 8.57 16.55 14.50
CA SER A 352 10.04 16.47 14.50
C SER A 352 10.53 15.24 13.73
N VAL A 353 10.92 15.51 12.48
CA VAL A 353 11.93 14.72 11.77
C VAL A 353 13.28 15.02 12.44
N PRO A 354 14.09 14.01 12.83
CA PRO A 354 15.42 14.28 13.34
C PRO A 354 16.34 14.79 12.21
N GLU A 355 16.73 16.05 12.28
CA GLU A 355 17.92 16.57 11.59
C GLU A 355 19.17 15.99 12.26
N SER A 356 19.70 14.91 11.71
CA SER A 356 21.13 14.58 11.80
C SER A 356 21.46 13.49 10.79
N ASP A 357 22.01 13.91 9.66
CA ASP A 357 23.13 13.29 8.94
C ASP A 357 23.12 13.73 7.47
N VAL A 358 23.52 14.98 7.25
CA VAL A 358 24.11 15.41 5.97
C VAL A 358 25.38 16.18 6.33
N ASN A 359 26.52 15.53 6.15
CA ASN A 359 27.77 16.17 5.79
C ASN A 359 28.26 15.52 4.50
#